data_AF-A0A960P7P1-F1
#
_entry.id   AF-A0A960P7P1-F1
#
_cell.length_a   1.000
_cell.length_b   1.000
_cell.length_c   1.000
_cell.angle_alpha   90.00
_cell.angle_beta   90.00
_cell.angle_gamma   90.00
#
_symmetry.space_group_name_H-M   'P 1'
#
loop_
_entity.id
_entity.type
_entity.pdbx_description
1 polymer ?
#
loop_
_entity_poly.entity_id
_entity_poly.type
_entity_poly.pdbx_seq_one_letter_code
_entity_poly.pdbx_strand_id
1 'polypeptide(L)'
;MADTTANSETRTDSEGTVLDGGDAGAGPQHIPLNVYETTDAVVIVAPMPGVRDDDVAVSVDEDGCLQLSARLRTAAPKDYLLHEWDYGAYERSYALPAGFAGPVTASLGNGQLAVRVERLGARPTGEPVVVQPAMAGDEH
;
A
#
# COMPACT_ATOMS: atom_id res chain seq x y z
N MET A 1 52.20 18.10 24.61
CA MET A 1 52.54 17.96 23.18
C MET A 1 51.25 18.06 22.39
N ALA A 2 51.24 18.91 21.36
CA ALA A 2 50.19 19.07 20.35
C ALA A 2 49.91 17.73 19.63
N ASP A 3 48.76 17.50 18.98
CA ASP A 3 48.36 17.97 17.64
C ASP A 3 46.91 17.45 17.42
N THR A 4 45.85 18.21 17.07
CA THR A 4 45.47 18.82 15.77
C THR A 4 44.10 18.31 15.30
N THR A 5 43.12 19.21 15.41
CA THR A 5 42.04 19.66 14.49
C THR A 5 41.60 18.86 13.24
N ALA A 6 40.25 18.88 13.07
CA ALA A 6 39.40 18.78 11.85
C ALA A 6 39.25 17.40 11.17
N ASN A 7 38.12 17.02 10.56
CA ASN A 7 37.05 17.80 9.92
C ASN A 7 35.75 16.95 9.88
N SER A 8 34.58 17.55 10.13
CA SER A 8 33.29 16.93 9.85
C SER A 8 32.71 17.63 8.63
N GLU A 9 32.90 17.02 7.45
CA GLU A 9 32.36 17.54 6.20
C GLU A 9 30.93 17.02 6.04
N THR A 10 29.96 17.89 6.32
CA THR A 10 28.57 17.70 5.94
C THR A 10 28.51 17.85 4.42
N ARG A 11 28.40 16.72 3.72
CA ARG A 11 28.07 16.70 2.30
C ARG A 11 26.56 16.83 2.18
N THR A 12 26.11 18.06 1.95
CA THR A 12 24.72 18.37 1.61
C THR A 12 24.49 17.94 0.16
N ASP A 13 23.96 16.73 -0.03
CA ASP A 13 23.34 16.37 -1.31
C ASP A 13 21.84 16.65 -1.23
N SER A 14 21.32 17.25 -2.29
CA SER A 14 20.03 17.93 -2.32
C SER A 14 18.97 17.01 -2.91
N GLU A 15 18.56 15.97 -2.19
CA GLU A 15 17.38 15.17 -2.52
C GLU A 15 16.61 14.82 -1.24
N GLY A 16 15.29 14.79 -1.34
CA GLY A 16 14.34 14.91 -0.23
C GLY A 16 14.64 14.04 0.98
N THR A 17 14.64 14.67 2.16
CA THR A 17 14.82 13.98 3.44
C THR A 17 13.62 13.06 3.70
N VAL A 18 13.85 11.76 3.54
CA VAL A 18 12.99 10.73 4.17
C VAL A 18 13.21 10.82 5.67
N LEU A 19 12.21 11.33 6.39
CA LEU A 19 12.26 11.47 7.84
C LEU A 19 11.54 10.30 8.48
N ASP A 20 12.39 9.43 9.02
CA ASP A 20 12.12 8.20 9.70
C ASP A 20 11.40 8.45 11.04
N GLY A 21 10.10 8.17 11.05
CA GLY A 21 9.23 8.25 12.24
C GLY A 21 8.48 6.95 12.52
N GLY A 22 8.88 5.86 11.87
CA GLY A 22 8.60 4.48 12.28
C GLY A 22 9.88 3.86 12.82
N ASP A 23 9.84 2.64 13.35
CA ASP A 23 11.08 1.88 13.45
C ASP A 23 11.67 1.73 12.03
N ALA A 24 12.78 2.41 11.74
CA ALA A 24 13.46 2.46 10.44
C ALA A 24 13.74 1.08 9.81
N GLY A 25 13.67 0.01 10.61
CA GLY A 25 13.97 -1.35 10.22
C GLY A 25 12.75 -2.19 9.82
N ALA A 26 11.54 -1.77 10.15
CA ALA A 26 10.33 -2.50 9.80
C ALA A 26 9.88 -2.11 8.39
N GLY A 27 10.23 -2.96 7.40
CA GLY A 27 9.64 -2.88 6.07
C GLY A 27 8.10 -2.89 6.12
N PRO A 28 7.42 -2.59 5.01
CA PRO A 28 5.96 -2.46 4.99
C PRO A 28 5.29 -3.69 5.59
N GLN A 29 4.30 -3.44 6.44
CA GLN A 29 3.60 -4.47 7.18
C GLN A 29 2.83 -5.37 6.23
N HIS A 30 3.03 -6.68 6.38
CA HIS A 30 2.24 -7.69 5.70
C HIS A 30 0.83 -7.74 6.28
N ILE A 31 -0.18 -7.57 5.41
CA ILE A 31 -1.59 -7.62 5.80
C ILE A 31 -2.26 -8.92 5.30
N PRO A 32 -3.19 -9.51 6.10
CA PRO A 32 -3.97 -10.66 5.66
C PRO A 32 -4.97 -10.26 4.56
N LEU A 33 -5.33 -11.21 3.71
CA LEU A 33 -6.33 -11.02 2.65
C LEU A 33 -7.48 -12.01 2.83
N ASN A 34 -8.71 -11.52 2.70
CA ASN A 34 -9.86 -12.34 2.39
C ASN A 34 -10.10 -12.28 0.88
N VAL A 35 -10.08 -13.44 0.22
CA VAL A 35 -10.28 -13.52 -1.24
C VAL A 35 -11.41 -14.49 -1.52
N TYR A 36 -12.37 -14.07 -2.35
CA TYR A 36 -13.47 -14.91 -2.78
C TYR A 36 -13.91 -14.54 -4.19
N GLU A 37 -14.42 -15.55 -4.90
CA GLU A 37 -14.99 -15.39 -6.23
C GLU A 37 -16.51 -15.17 -6.12
N THR A 38 -17.01 -14.31 -6.99
CA THR A 38 -18.43 -14.12 -7.31
C THR A 38 -18.64 -14.57 -8.76
N THR A 39 -19.89 -14.60 -9.23
CA THR A 39 -20.19 -15.00 -10.62
C THR A 39 -19.39 -14.20 -11.66
N ASP A 40 -19.17 -12.91 -11.41
CA ASP A 40 -18.61 -11.99 -12.40
C ASP A 40 -17.27 -11.37 -12.00
N ALA A 41 -16.73 -11.65 -10.81
CA ALA A 41 -15.50 -11.03 -10.33
C ALA A 41 -14.84 -11.81 -9.19
N VAL A 42 -13.54 -11.58 -8.99
CA VAL A 42 -12.85 -11.88 -7.74
C VAL A 42 -12.84 -10.64 -6.86
N VAL A 43 -13.11 -10.83 -5.57
CA VAL A 43 -13.12 -9.76 -4.56
C VAL A 43 -12.04 -10.04 -3.53
N ILE A 44 -11.20 -9.04 -3.27
CA ILE A 44 -10.09 -9.06 -2.34
C ILE A 44 -10.36 -8.00 -1.27
N VAL A 45 -10.33 -8.39 0.00
CA VAL A 45 -10.53 -7.48 1.13
C VAL A 45 -9.31 -7.52 2.04
N ALA A 46 -8.80 -6.35 2.41
CA ALA A 46 -7.59 -6.20 3.23
C ALA A 46 -7.79 -5.12 4.31
N PRO A 47 -7.33 -5.35 5.56
CA PRO A 47 -7.38 -4.33 6.59
C PRO A 47 -6.35 -3.23 6.30
N MET A 48 -6.81 -1.98 6.32
CA MET A 48 -5.99 -0.76 6.16
C MET A 48 -6.48 0.31 7.16
N PRO A 49 -6.33 0.07 8.47
CA PRO A 49 -6.78 1.01 9.49
C PRO A 49 -5.95 2.31 9.48
N GLY A 50 -6.61 3.45 9.68
CA GLY A 50 -5.94 4.75 9.80
C GLY A 50 -5.39 5.32 8.49
N VAL A 51 -5.62 4.65 7.36
CA VAL A 51 -5.20 5.08 6.03
C VAL A 51 -6.32 5.88 5.35
N ARG A 52 -5.94 6.90 4.58
CA ARG A 52 -6.84 7.65 3.69
C ARG A 52 -6.75 7.10 2.26
N ASP A 53 -7.82 7.29 1.50
CA ASP A 53 -7.91 6.87 0.10
C ASP A 53 -6.78 7.43 -0.77
N ASP A 54 -6.43 8.71 -0.58
CA ASP A 54 -5.34 9.38 -1.31
C ASP A 54 -3.93 8.83 -0.98
N ASP A 55 -3.80 8.07 0.09
CA ASP A 55 -2.56 7.41 0.50
C ASP A 55 -2.50 5.93 0.04
N VAL A 56 -3.56 5.40 -0.59
CA VAL A 56 -3.64 4.03 -1.11
C VAL A 56 -3.35 3.99 -2.61
N ALA A 57 -2.56 3.01 -3.03
CA ALA A 57 -2.40 2.64 -4.42
C ALA A 57 -2.78 1.18 -4.65
N VAL A 58 -3.66 0.94 -5.61
CA VAL A 58 -4.02 -0.38 -6.11
C VAL A 58 -3.61 -0.45 -7.55
N SER A 59 -2.82 -1.46 -7.90
CA SER A 59 -2.47 -1.71 -9.29
C SER A 59 -2.49 -3.18 -9.64
N VAL A 60 -2.64 -3.45 -10.92
CA VAL A 60 -2.50 -4.79 -11.46
C VAL A 60 -1.51 -4.73 -12.61
N ASP A 61 -0.43 -5.49 -12.49
CA ASP A 61 0.65 -5.52 -13.48
C ASP A 61 0.23 -6.26 -14.77
N GLU A 62 1.17 -6.55 -15.67
CA GLU A 62 0.89 -7.27 -16.91
C GLU A 62 0.68 -8.78 -16.69
N ASP A 63 1.29 -9.37 -15.65
CA ASP A 63 1.36 -10.82 -15.41
C ASP A 63 0.18 -11.40 -14.62
N GLY A 64 -0.58 -10.56 -13.92
CA GLY A 64 -1.76 -10.99 -13.15
C GLY A 64 -1.67 -10.62 -11.68
N CYS A 65 -0.62 -9.91 -11.28
CA CYS A 65 -0.37 -9.62 -9.88
C CYS A 65 -1.08 -8.33 -9.46
N LEU A 66 -2.00 -8.46 -8.52
CA LEU A 66 -2.59 -7.34 -7.80
C LEU A 66 -1.61 -6.87 -6.73
N GLN A 67 -1.22 -5.60 -6.82
CA GLN A 67 -0.39 -4.89 -5.85
C GLN A 67 -1.26 -3.91 -5.05
N LEU A 68 -1.24 -4.07 -3.74
CA LEU A 68 -1.88 -3.18 -2.78
C LEU A 68 -0.79 -2.49 -1.98
N SER A 69 -0.84 -1.17 -1.88
CA SER A 69 0.05 -0.43 -1.00
C SER A 69 -0.66 0.75 -0.36
N ALA A 70 -0.23 1.09 0.85
CA ALA A 70 -0.69 2.28 1.55
C ALA A 70 0.48 2.96 2.24
N ARG A 71 0.63 4.25 2.01
CA ARG A 71 1.67 5.06 2.67
C ARG A 71 1.14 5.53 4.01
N LEU A 72 1.99 5.50 5.04
CA LEU A 72 1.70 6.15 6.30
C LEU A 72 2.22 7.59 6.26
N ARG A 73 1.35 8.57 6.53
CA ARG A 73 1.81 9.93 6.86
C ARG A 73 2.43 9.91 8.25
N THR A 74 3.65 10.42 8.36
CA THR A 74 4.53 10.37 9.54
C THR A 74 3.80 10.22 10.87
N ALA A 75 4.03 9.11 11.56
CA ALA A 75 3.56 8.93 12.92
C ALA A 75 4.40 9.82 13.87
N ALA A 76 3.73 10.51 14.79
CA ALA A 76 4.45 11.13 15.89
C ALA A 76 5.10 10.03 16.76
N PRO A 77 6.31 10.25 17.31
CA PRO A 77 6.93 9.29 18.22
C PRO A 77 6.01 9.08 19.44
N LYS A 78 5.83 7.81 19.82
CA LYS A 78 4.99 7.42 20.95
C LYS A 78 5.78 6.53 21.91
N ASP A 79 5.64 6.81 23.19
CA ASP A 79 6.11 5.93 24.27
C ASP A 79 5.07 4.81 24.46
N TYR A 80 5.17 3.76 23.66
CA TYR A 80 4.26 2.63 23.78
C TYR A 80 4.47 1.87 25.09
N LEU A 81 3.39 1.68 25.86
CA LEU A 81 3.39 0.75 27.00
C LEU A 81 3.29 -0.71 26.53
N LEU A 82 2.64 -0.94 25.39
CA LEU A 82 2.52 -2.21 24.67
C LEU A 82 2.36 -1.90 23.18
N HIS A 83 3.09 -2.59 22.31
CA HIS A 83 3.08 -2.38 20.86
C HIS A 83 2.95 -3.73 20.14
N GLU A 84 1.74 -4.04 19.65
CA GLU A 84 1.45 -5.32 18.99
C GLU A 84 1.37 -5.23 17.47
N TRP A 85 1.28 -4.00 16.93
CA TRP A 85 1.10 -3.75 15.51
C TRP A 85 1.40 -2.30 15.15
N ASP A 86 1.87 -2.08 13.93
CA ASP A 86 2.18 -0.77 13.37
C ASP A 86 1.00 -0.19 12.58
N TYR A 87 0.98 1.15 12.47
CA TYR A 87 0.05 1.85 11.60
C TYR A 87 0.58 1.87 10.16
N GLY A 88 0.89 0.73 9.55
CA GLY A 88 1.51 0.69 8.22
C GLY A 88 2.92 1.32 8.17
N ALA A 89 3.50 1.61 6.99
CA ALA A 89 2.97 1.43 5.64
C ALA A 89 2.58 -0.03 5.34
N TYR A 90 1.58 -0.23 4.47
CA TYR A 90 1.11 -1.56 4.09
C TYR A 90 1.59 -1.91 2.68
N GLU A 91 1.96 -3.18 2.47
CA GLU A 91 2.20 -3.72 1.14
C GLU A 91 1.71 -5.16 1.04
N ARG A 92 1.01 -5.46 -0.06
CA ARG A 92 0.56 -6.81 -0.34
C ARG A 92 0.45 -7.09 -1.84
N SER A 93 0.98 -8.26 -2.23
CA SER A 93 0.83 -8.82 -3.56
C SER A 93 -0.08 -10.05 -3.54
N TYR A 94 -0.90 -10.20 -4.58
CA TYR A 94 -1.74 -11.36 -4.80
C TYR A 94 -1.85 -11.70 -6.28
N ALA A 95 -1.48 -12.93 -6.65
CA ALA A 95 -1.67 -13.42 -8.01
C ALA A 95 -3.15 -13.70 -8.27
N LEU A 96 -3.76 -12.95 -9.19
CA LEU A 96 -5.15 -13.13 -9.55
C LEU A 96 -5.37 -14.48 -10.24
N PRO A 97 -6.50 -15.16 -9.99
CA PRO A 97 -6.85 -16.36 -10.73
C PRO A 97 -7.04 -16.06 -12.23
N ALA A 98 -6.82 -17.07 -13.07
CA ALA A 98 -6.99 -16.92 -14.52
C ALA A 98 -8.43 -16.50 -14.87
N GLY A 99 -8.56 -15.58 -15.85
CA GLY A 99 -9.85 -15.06 -16.30
C GLY A 99 -10.35 -13.81 -15.56
N PHE A 100 -9.63 -13.32 -14.55
CA PHE A 100 -9.92 -12.04 -13.87
C PHE A 100 -8.95 -10.95 -14.31
N ALA A 101 -9.15 -10.46 -15.52
CA ALA A 101 -8.34 -9.38 -16.10
C ALA A 101 -9.17 -8.20 -16.58
N GLY A 102 -10.40 -8.08 -16.08
CA GLY A 102 -11.34 -7.04 -16.46
C GLY A 102 -11.12 -5.74 -15.70
N PRO A 103 -12.11 -4.83 -15.76
CA PRO A 103 -12.13 -3.62 -14.97
C PRO A 103 -11.83 -3.88 -13.49
N VAL A 104 -11.00 -3.00 -12.92
CA VAL A 104 -10.65 -3.00 -11.50
C VAL A 104 -11.38 -1.85 -10.83
N THR A 105 -12.03 -2.11 -9.71
CA THR A 105 -12.61 -1.08 -8.84
C THR A 105 -12.12 -1.30 -7.42
N ALA A 106 -11.96 -0.21 -6.67
CA ALA A 106 -11.51 -0.25 -5.30
C ALA A 106 -12.33 0.71 -4.44
N SER A 107 -12.58 0.32 -3.19
CA SER A 107 -13.23 1.18 -2.20
C SER A 107 -12.56 1.04 -0.84
N LEU A 108 -12.49 2.13 -0.09
CA LEU A 108 -11.93 2.18 1.25
C LEU A 108 -13.03 2.63 2.22
N GLY A 109 -13.31 1.82 3.23
CA GLY A 109 -14.34 2.11 4.22
C GLY A 109 -14.15 1.31 5.48
N ASN A 110 -14.47 1.90 6.64
CA ASN A 110 -14.36 1.23 7.94
C ASN A 110 -12.97 0.60 8.19
N GLY A 111 -11.90 1.24 7.70
CA GLY A 111 -10.52 0.73 7.81
C GLY A 111 -10.24 -0.51 6.96
N GLN A 112 -11.03 -0.77 5.92
CA GLN A 112 -10.87 -1.92 5.03
C GLN A 112 -10.87 -1.48 3.57
N LEU A 113 -9.89 -1.96 2.81
CA LEU A 113 -9.85 -1.85 1.37
C LEU A 113 -10.58 -3.06 0.75
N ALA A 114 -11.52 -2.80 -0.14
CA ALA A 114 -12.15 -3.82 -0.97
C ALA A 114 -11.82 -3.56 -2.44
N VAL A 115 -11.16 -4.52 -3.09
CA VAL A 115 -10.82 -4.50 -4.51
C VAL A 115 -11.65 -5.55 -5.24
N ARG A 116 -12.26 -5.16 -6.35
CA ARG A 116 -13.02 -6.05 -7.23
C ARG A 116 -12.36 -6.03 -8.60
N VAL A 117 -12.04 -7.22 -9.11
CA VAL A 117 -11.51 -7.42 -10.46
C VAL A 117 -12.51 -8.27 -11.23
N GLU A 118 -13.09 -7.68 -12.27
CA GLU A 118 -14.10 -8.35 -13.08
C GLU A 118 -13.50 -9.45 -13.96
N ARG A 119 -14.34 -10.43 -14.28
CA ARG A 119 -14.01 -11.51 -15.18
C ARG A 119 -13.89 -10.96 -16.60
N LEU A 120 -12.73 -11.14 -17.21
CA LEU A 120 -12.46 -10.85 -18.61
C LEU A 120 -11.46 -11.90 -19.10
N GLY A 121 -11.82 -12.60 -20.17
CA GLY A 121 -11.15 -13.82 -20.65
C GLY A 121 -9.62 -13.77 -20.60
N ALA A 122 -8.98 -13.28 -21.68
CA ALA A 122 -7.55 -13.04 -21.67
C ALA A 122 -7.28 -11.59 -21.24
N ARG A 123 -6.19 -11.36 -20.52
CA ARG A 123 -5.75 -10.01 -20.19
C ARG A 123 -5.43 -9.21 -21.46
N PRO A 124 -5.94 -7.98 -21.60
CA PRO A 124 -5.47 -7.11 -22.65
C PRO A 124 -3.97 -6.84 -22.49
N THR A 125 -3.20 -7.01 -23.56
CA THR A 125 -1.79 -6.56 -23.59
C THR A 125 -1.78 -5.04 -23.48
N GLY A 126 -1.18 -4.49 -22.42
CA GLY A 126 -1.17 -3.05 -22.18
C GLY A 126 -0.59 -2.68 -20.82
N GLU A 127 -0.54 -1.38 -20.55
CA GLU A 127 0.03 -0.80 -19.34
C GLU A 127 -0.68 -1.29 -18.06
N PRO A 128 0.01 -1.29 -16.91
CA PRO A 128 -0.58 -1.64 -15.62
C PRO A 128 -1.85 -0.83 -15.34
N VAL A 129 -2.89 -1.51 -14.84
CA VAL A 129 -4.10 -0.83 -14.38
C VAL A 129 -3.82 -0.24 -13.01
N VAL A 130 -4.01 1.07 -12.83
CA VAL A 130 -3.86 1.76 -11.55
C VAL A 130 -5.19 2.39 -11.17
N VAL A 131 -5.66 2.12 -9.95
CA VAL A 131 -6.89 2.70 -9.41
C VAL A 131 -6.65 3.28 -8.03
N GLN A 132 -7.28 4.43 -7.75
CA GLN A 132 -7.45 4.91 -6.39
C GLN A 132 -8.78 4.40 -5.84
N PRO A 133 -8.84 4.00 -4.57
CA PRO A 133 -10.10 3.61 -3.96
C PRO A 133 -11.03 4.81 -3.80
N ALA A 134 -12.31 4.61 -4.04
CA ALA A 134 -13.33 5.58 -3.63
C ALA A 134 -13.65 5.40 -2.12
N MET A 135 -13.99 6.47 -1.43
CA MET A 135 -14.50 6.38 -0.06
C MET A 135 -15.86 5.68 -0.05
N ALA A 136 -16.03 4.69 0.84
CA ALA A 136 -17.30 3.99 0.96
C ALA A 136 -18.39 4.95 1.45
N GLY A 137 -19.42 5.17 0.63
CA GLY A 137 -20.54 6.07 0.93
C GLY A 137 -20.51 7.43 0.23
N ASP A 138 -19.50 7.70 -0.61
CA ASP A 138 -19.40 8.91 -1.45
C ASP A 138 -20.23 8.82 -2.75
N GLU A 139 -21.28 7.98 -2.77
CA GLU A 139 -22.30 8.01 -3.82
C GLU A 139 -23.36 9.06 -3.45
N HIS A 140 -23.14 10.32 -3.86
CA HIS A 140 -24.14 11.39 -3.85
C HIS A 140 -24.30 12.01 -5.23
#